data_AF-A0A0D2XX98-F1
#
_entry.id   AF-A0A0D2XX98-F1
#
_cell.length_a   1.000
_cell.length_b   1.000
_cell.length_c   1.000
_cell.angle_alpha   90.00
_cell.angle_beta   90.00
_cell.angle_gamma   90.00
#
_symmetry.space_group_name_H-M   'P 1'
#
loop_
_entity.id
_entity.type
_entity.pdbx_description
1 polymer ?
#
loop_
_entity_poly.entity_id
_entity_poly.type
_entity_poly.pdbx_seq_one_letter_code
_entity_poly.pdbx_strand_id
1 'polypeptide(L)'
;MFNWAKQQLANVAGTQEPIYGPSAIKSVATEAEKTPYTEISRNDLKWQAMDSTSVETHTFYIFGDNGYIALAQLIYSNVAYVPSF
;
A
#
# COMPACT_ATOMS: atom_id res chain seq x y z
N MET A 1 -25.04 16.78 -27.58
CA MET A 1 -24.04 17.82 -27.26
C MET A 1 -24.22 18.20 -25.78
N PHE A 2 -23.42 17.65 -24.85
CA PHE A 2 -23.21 18.13 -23.46
C PHE A 2 -22.40 17.15 -22.56
N ASN A 3 -21.79 16.10 -23.13
CA ASN A 3 -20.96 15.16 -22.34
C ASN A 3 -19.71 15.83 -21.74
N TRP A 4 -19.12 16.81 -22.43
CA TRP A 4 -17.92 17.52 -21.95
C TRP A 4 -18.20 18.38 -20.70
N ALA A 5 -19.39 19.00 -20.59
CA ALA A 5 -19.75 19.82 -19.43
C ALA A 5 -20.10 18.97 -18.21
N LYS A 6 -20.74 17.80 -18.41
CA LYS A 6 -20.94 16.81 -17.34
C LYS A 6 -19.62 16.31 -16.78
N GLN A 7 -18.62 16.10 -17.64
CA GLN A 7 -17.30 15.63 -17.26
C GLN A 7 -16.54 16.67 -16.42
N GLN A 8 -16.62 17.95 -16.79
CA GLN A 8 -16.04 19.03 -15.97
C GLN A 8 -16.76 19.20 -14.62
N LEU A 9 -18.10 19.11 -14.59
CA LEU A 9 -18.86 19.18 -13.35
C LEU A 9 -18.57 18.00 -12.41
N ALA A 10 -18.43 16.78 -12.94
CA ALA A 10 -18.05 15.60 -12.16
C ALA A 10 -16.62 15.69 -11.59
N ASN A 11 -15.68 16.30 -12.35
CA ASN A 11 -14.32 16.57 -11.88
C ASN A 11 -14.26 17.58 -10.73
N VAL A 12 -15.20 18.53 -10.67
CA VAL A 12 -15.27 19.56 -9.61
C VAL A 12 -16.09 19.08 -8.40
N ALA A 13 -17.03 18.15 -8.59
CA ALA A 13 -17.89 17.60 -7.54
C ALA A 13 -17.32 16.39 -6.78
N GLY A 14 -16.10 15.95 -7.10
CA GLY A 14 -15.42 14.85 -6.40
C GLY A 14 -15.99 13.45 -6.68
N THR A 15 -16.92 13.32 -7.62
CA THR A 15 -17.55 12.05 -8.04
C THR A 15 -16.96 11.54 -9.34
N GLN A 16 -15.63 11.51 -9.49
CA GLN A 16 -15.02 10.79 -10.60
C GLN A 16 -15.36 9.30 -10.43
N GLU A 17 -16.19 8.77 -11.33
CA GLU A 17 -16.29 7.32 -11.47
C GLU A 17 -14.87 6.78 -11.72
N PRO A 18 -14.41 5.79 -10.94
CA PRO A 18 -13.11 5.17 -11.19
C PRO A 18 -12.99 4.78 -12.66
N ILE A 19 -11.80 4.90 -13.22
CA ILE A 19 -11.57 4.44 -14.59
C ILE A 19 -11.75 2.93 -14.56
N TYR A 20 -12.87 2.44 -15.10
CA TYR A 20 -13.16 1.02 -15.21
C TYR A 20 -12.79 0.54 -16.61
N GLY A 21 -11.94 -0.48 -16.71
CA GLY A 21 -11.57 -1.11 -17.97
C GLY A 21 -10.17 -1.73 -17.96
N PRO A 22 -9.77 -2.42 -19.04
CA PRO A 22 -8.43 -3.01 -19.15
C PRO A 22 -7.29 -1.99 -18.97
N SER A 23 -7.54 -0.71 -19.26
CA SER A 23 -6.60 0.41 -19.02
C SER A 23 -6.38 0.73 -17.54
N ALA A 24 -7.30 0.29 -16.67
CA ALA A 24 -7.16 0.38 -15.22
C ALA A 24 -6.29 -0.74 -14.64
N ILE A 25 -6.05 -1.80 -15.41
CA ILE A 25 -5.15 -2.89 -15.07
C ILE A 25 -3.81 -2.60 -15.73
N LYS A 26 -2.85 -2.12 -14.95
CA LYS A 26 -1.49 -1.89 -15.42
C LYS A 26 -0.63 -3.09 -15.10
N SER A 27 0.18 -3.51 -16.07
CA SER A 27 1.17 -4.54 -15.84
C SER A 27 2.24 -4.00 -14.90
N VAL A 28 2.60 -4.77 -13.86
CA VAL A 28 3.75 -4.47 -13.01
C VAL A 28 5.02 -4.33 -13.85
N ALA A 29 5.13 -5.07 -14.97
CA ALA A 29 6.25 -4.94 -15.88
C ALA A 29 6.40 -3.51 -16.43
N THR A 30 5.29 -2.82 -16.73
CA THR A 30 5.28 -1.43 -17.22
C THR A 30 5.59 -0.44 -16.11
N GLU A 31 5.07 -0.64 -14.90
CA GLU A 31 5.34 0.25 -13.75
C GLU A 31 6.79 0.16 -13.28
N ALA A 32 7.37 -1.03 -13.37
CA ALA A 32 8.74 -1.32 -12.96
C ALA A 32 9.79 -1.10 -14.07
N GLU A 33 9.42 -0.61 -15.26
CA GLU A 33 10.33 -0.44 -16.42
C GLU A 33 11.58 0.39 -16.08
N LYS A 34 11.43 1.45 -15.27
CA LYS A 34 12.53 2.36 -14.93
C LYS A 34 13.23 2.00 -13.62
N THR A 35 12.47 1.52 -12.64
CA THR A 35 12.99 1.16 -11.32
C THR A 35 12.48 -0.24 -10.97
N PRO A 36 13.18 -1.29 -11.40
CA PRO A 36 12.71 -2.66 -11.23
C PRO A 36 12.81 -3.16 -9.79
N TYR A 37 13.74 -2.61 -9.01
CA TYR A 37 13.90 -2.91 -7.60
C TYR A 37 14.51 -1.72 -6.86
N THR A 38 14.40 -1.74 -5.54
CA THR A 38 15.10 -0.83 -4.63
C THR A 38 15.94 -1.66 -3.66
N GLU A 39 17.11 -1.15 -3.30
CA GLU A 39 17.91 -1.75 -2.24
C GLU A 39 17.29 -1.44 -0.88
N ILE A 40 17.35 -2.42 0.03
CA ILE A 40 16.86 -2.23 1.39
C ILE A 40 17.83 -1.37 2.20
N SER A 41 17.30 -0.32 2.82
CA SER A 41 18.02 0.55 3.74
C SER A 41 17.49 0.40 5.16
N ARG A 42 18.22 0.94 6.14
CA ARG A 42 17.74 0.99 7.53
C ARG A 42 16.46 1.80 7.70
N ASN A 43 16.18 2.74 6.80
CA ASN A 43 14.96 3.54 6.88
C ASN A 43 13.72 2.72 6.51
N ASP A 44 13.85 1.76 5.60
CA ASP A 44 12.74 0.90 5.16
C ASP A 44 12.30 -0.09 6.24
N LEU A 45 13.17 -0.33 7.24
CA LEU A 45 12.89 -1.22 8.37
C LEU A 45 12.14 -0.53 9.53
N LYS A 46 11.94 0.80 9.47
CA LYS A 46 11.18 1.54 10.47
C LYS A 46 9.69 1.28 10.28
N TRP A 47 8.96 1.17 11.40
CA TRP A 47 7.50 1.14 11.39
C TRP A 47 6.96 2.40 10.72
N GLN A 48 6.01 2.24 9.81
CA GLN A 48 5.36 3.37 9.15
C GLN A 48 4.41 4.08 10.12
N ALA A 49 3.85 3.37 11.10
CA ALA A 49 3.00 3.92 12.16
C ALA A 49 1.89 4.81 11.60
N MET A 50 1.19 4.30 10.59
CA MET A 50 0.17 5.04 9.86
C MET A 50 -0.99 5.46 10.77
N ASP A 51 -1.55 6.65 10.56
CA ASP A 51 -2.74 7.14 11.29
C ASP A 51 -4.06 6.42 10.89
N SER A 52 -4.02 5.57 9.86
CA SER A 52 -5.13 4.75 9.40
C SER A 52 -5.14 3.36 10.05
N THR A 53 -6.25 2.63 9.94
CA THR A 53 -6.30 1.22 10.34
C THR A 53 -5.30 0.41 9.53
N SER A 54 -4.34 -0.21 10.21
CA SER A 54 -3.29 -1.01 9.60
C SER A 54 -2.80 -2.11 10.53
N VAL A 55 -2.21 -3.14 9.94
CA VAL A 55 -1.44 -4.15 10.66
C VAL A 55 -0.08 -4.25 9.98
N GLU A 56 0.97 -3.91 10.71
CA GLU A 56 2.35 -4.07 10.28
C GLU A 56 2.96 -5.29 11.01
N THR A 57 3.79 -6.08 10.33
CA THR A 57 4.40 -7.29 10.91
C THR A 57 5.88 -7.38 10.56
N HIS A 58 6.71 -7.53 11.59
CA HIS A 58 8.13 -7.83 11.43
C HIS A 58 8.39 -9.26 11.86
N THR A 59 8.99 -10.04 10.95
CA THR A 59 9.36 -11.43 11.19
C THR A 59 10.87 -11.54 11.30
N PHE A 60 11.35 -12.15 12.38
CA PHE A 60 12.75 -12.38 12.64
C PHE A 60 13.02 -13.87 12.67
N TYR A 61 14.01 -14.31 11.90
CA TYR A 61 14.57 -15.66 12.01
C TYR A 61 15.79 -15.61 12.92
N ILE A 62 15.81 -16.47 13.92
CA ILE A 62 16.91 -16.59 14.89
C ILE A 62 17.54 -17.95 14.67
N PHE A 63 18.84 -17.96 14.36
CA PHE A 63 19.62 -19.16 14.14
C PHE A 63 20.47 -19.41 15.39
N GLY A 64 20.19 -20.52 16.09
CA GLY A 64 20.96 -20.93 17.27
C GLY A 64 22.13 -21.84 16.89
N ASP A 65 23.22 -21.75 17.64
CA ASP A 65 24.43 -22.57 17.42
C ASP A 65 24.20 -24.08 17.63
N ASN A 66 23.10 -24.45 18.29
CA ASN A 66 22.66 -25.83 18.48
C ASN A 66 21.86 -26.39 17.29
N GLY A 67 21.75 -25.63 16.19
CA GLY A 67 21.06 -26.05 14.97
C GLY A 67 19.54 -25.82 15.00
N TYR A 68 18.99 -25.27 16.09
CA TYR A 68 17.59 -24.84 16.10
C TYR A 68 17.42 -23.49 15.40
N ILE A 69 16.31 -23.38 14.67
CA ILE A 69 15.87 -22.13 14.06
C ILE A 69 14.56 -21.74 14.74
N ALA A 70 14.51 -20.53 15.26
CA ALA A 70 13.30 -19.94 15.82
C ALA A 70 12.78 -18.83 14.91
N LEU A 71 11.47 -18.63 14.94
CA LEU A 71 10.78 -17.54 14.27
C LEU A 71 10.10 -16.70 15.35
N ALA A 72 10.38 -15.40 15.35
CA ALA A 72 9.72 -14.43 16.21
C ALA A 72 8.96 -13.43 15.33
N GLN A 73 7.68 -13.21 15.63
CA GLN A 73 6.84 -12.23 14.95
C GLN A 73 6.45 -11.13 15.91
N LEU A 74 6.72 -9.88 15.53
CA LEU A 74 6.21 -8.70 16.20
C LEU A 74 5.11 -8.11 15.31
N ILE A 75 3.90 -8.02 15.85
CA ILE A 75 2.72 -7.52 15.14
C ILE A 75 2.30 -6.21 15.80
N TYR A 76 2.30 -5.13 15.03
CA TYR A 76 1.73 -3.84 15.42
C TYR A 76 0.39 -3.69 14.74
N SER A 77 -0.66 -3.50 15.54
CA SER A 77 -2.01 -3.25 15.03
C SER A 77 -2.45 -1.86 15.44
N ASN A 78 -2.77 -1.03 14.45
CA ASN A 78 -3.43 0.25 14.65
C ASN A 78 -4.87 0.14 14.14
N VAL A 79 -5.84 0.54 14.96
CA VAL A 79 -7.24 0.62 14.57
C VAL A 79 -7.64 2.08 14.65
N ALA A 80 -7.70 2.72 13.48
CA ALA A 80 -8.12 4.11 13.41
C ALA A 80 -9.63 4.21 13.61
N TYR A 81 -10.04 5.18 14.42
CA TYR A 81 -11.44 5.56 14.53
C TYR A 81 -11.84 6.34 13.28
N VAL A 82 -12.77 5.80 12.48
CA VAL A 82 -13.39 6.51 11.37
C VAL A 82 -14.80 6.91 11.80
N PRO A 83 -15.09 8.20 12.02
CA PRO A 83 -16.45 8.65 12.30
C PRO A 83 -17.31 8.43 11.04
N SER A 84 -18.44 7.74 11.21
CA SER A 84 -19.49 7.67 10.18
C SER A 84 -20.21 9.02 10.13
N PHE A 85 -20.05 9.75 9.02
CA PHE A 85 -20.88 10.92 8.68
C PHE A 85 -22.10 10.50 7.87
#